data_AF-A0A1G0LID4-F1
#
_entry.id   AF-A0A1G0LID4-F1
#
_cell.length_a   1.000
_cell.length_b   1.000
_cell.length_c   1.000
_cell.angle_alpha   90.00
_cell.angle_beta   90.00
_cell.angle_gamma   90.00
#
_symmetry.space_group_name_H-M   'P 1'
#
loop_
_entity.id
_entity.type
_entity.pdbx_description
1 polymer ?
#
loop_
_entity_poly.entity_id
_entity_poly.type
_entity_poly.pdbx_seq_one_letter_code
_entity_poly.pdbx_strand_id
1 'polypeptide(L)'
;MEQELKARFTTADRWFRLIFMAIYLIVLYVAQFIIWALTAIQFIFALLTGHPNQNLLNFTRGLNNFCYHILQYVTYNTNDKPFPFSNWTSQE
;
A
#
# COMPACT_ATOMS: atom_id res chain seq x y z
N MET A 1 6.76 -36.50 5.28
CA MET A 1 6.76 -35.35 6.22
C MET A 1 8.00 -34.46 6.08
N GLU A 2 9.22 -34.89 6.41
CA GLU A 2 10.41 -34.01 6.30
C GLU A 2 10.74 -33.54 4.87
N GLN A 3 10.59 -34.43 3.88
CA GLN A 3 10.85 -34.10 2.47
C GLN A 3 9.81 -33.10 1.91
N GLU A 4 8.55 -33.18 2.35
CA GLU A 4 7.50 -32.22 2.00
C GLU A 4 7.72 -30.85 2.67
N LEU A 5 8.25 -30.85 3.90
CA LEU A 5 8.60 -29.63 4.62
C LEU A 5 9.76 -28.90 3.92
N LYS A 6 10.81 -29.64 3.53
CA LYS A 6 11.94 -29.07 2.76
C LYS A 6 11.47 -28.51 1.42
N ALA A 7 10.70 -29.26 0.63
CA ALA A 7 10.14 -28.79 -0.63
C ALA A 7 9.28 -27.52 -0.48
N ARG A 8 8.62 -27.34 0.67
CA ARG A 8 7.93 -26.11 1.00
C ARG A 8 8.91 -24.94 1.20
N PHE A 9 9.98 -25.11 1.97
CA PHE A 9 10.92 -24.00 2.18
C PHE A 9 11.77 -23.66 0.94
N THR A 10 11.90 -24.55 -0.04
CA THR A 10 12.76 -24.32 -1.23
C THR A 10 12.02 -23.74 -2.43
N THR A 11 10.70 -23.47 -2.36
CA THR A 11 10.00 -22.83 -3.48
C THR A 11 10.44 -21.36 -3.58
N ALA A 12 11.26 -21.03 -4.58
CA ALA A 12 11.80 -19.68 -4.83
C ALA A 12 10.73 -18.57 -4.81
N ASP A 13 9.52 -18.90 -5.24
CA ASP A 13 8.36 -17.99 -5.29
C ASP A 13 7.97 -17.41 -3.92
N ARG A 14 8.12 -18.18 -2.83
CA ARG A 14 7.81 -17.71 -1.46
C ARG A 14 8.82 -16.70 -0.92
N TRP A 15 10.09 -16.92 -1.19
CA TRP A 15 11.15 -16.01 -0.76
C TRP A 15 11.06 -14.70 -1.51
N PHE A 16 10.70 -14.73 -2.80
CA PHE A 16 10.43 -13.54 -3.58
C PHE A 16 9.29 -12.74 -2.95
N ARG A 17 8.15 -13.39 -2.64
CA ARG A 17 7.03 -12.73 -1.95
C ARG A 17 7.44 -12.04 -0.65
N LEU A 18 8.28 -12.68 0.17
CA LEU A 18 8.76 -12.09 1.42
C LEU A 18 9.57 -10.80 1.18
N ILE A 19 10.41 -10.76 0.14
CA ILE A 19 11.17 -9.57 -0.23
C ILE A 19 10.22 -8.43 -0.65
N PHE A 20 9.22 -8.72 -1.49
CA PHE A 20 8.21 -7.71 -1.85
C PHE A 20 7.43 -7.21 -0.64
N MET A 21 7.06 -8.10 0.29
CA MET A 21 6.40 -7.70 1.53
C MET A 21 7.26 -6.72 2.33
N ALA A 22 8.55 -7.00 2.49
CA ALA A 22 9.46 -6.10 3.20
C ALA A 22 9.56 -4.72 2.52
N ILE A 23 9.70 -4.69 1.19
CA ILE A 23 9.72 -3.43 0.41
C ILE A 23 8.40 -2.68 0.60
N TYR A 24 7.26 -3.36 0.48
CA TYR A 24 5.95 -2.74 0.59
C TYR A 24 5.62 -2.25 2.01
N LEU A 25 6.14 -2.91 3.05
CA LEU A 25 6.04 -2.41 4.43
C LEU A 25 6.83 -1.11 4.62
N ILE A 26 8.01 -0.98 3.99
CA ILE A 26 8.77 0.28 3.97
C ILE A 26 7.97 1.36 3.21
N VAL A 27 7.36 1.00 2.08
CA VAL A 27 6.50 1.92 1.32
C VAL A 27 5.30 2.39 2.16
N LEU A 28 4.64 1.50 2.91
CA LEU A 28 3.57 1.87 3.84
C LEU A 28 4.06 2.84 4.94
N TYR A 29 5.27 2.62 5.46
CA TYR A 29 5.85 3.52 6.45
C TYR A 29 6.07 4.94 5.90
N VAL A 30 6.57 5.05 4.66
CA VAL A 30 6.71 6.34 3.96
C VAL A 30 5.33 6.95 3.66
N ALA A 31 4.38 6.13 3.18
CA ALA A 31 3.01 6.57 2.91
C ALA A 31 2.32 7.12 4.17
N GLN A 32 2.54 6.50 5.34
CA GLN A 32 2.04 7.00 6.62
C GLN A 32 2.53 8.41 6.91
N PHE A 33 3.82 8.68 6.71
CA PHE A 33 4.38 10.02 6.89
C PHE A 33 3.76 11.05 5.92
N ILE A 34 3.58 10.65 4.66
CA ILE A 34 2.90 11.48 3.65
C ILE A 34 1.46 11.77 4.09
N ILE A 35 0.71 10.77 4.55
CA ILE A 35 -0.68 10.95 5.03
C ILE A 35 -0.75 11.96 6.17
N TRP A 36 0.18 11.91 7.13
CA TRP A 36 0.26 12.92 8.19
C TRP A 36 0.43 14.34 7.63
N ALA A 37 1.36 14.53 6.69
CA ALA A 37 1.58 15.82 6.04
C ALA A 37 0.36 16.31 5.26
N LEU A 38 -0.24 15.44 4.44
CA LEU A 38 -1.44 15.78 3.65
C LEU A 38 -2.62 16.13 4.56
N THR A 39 -2.79 15.42 5.68
CA THR A 39 -3.85 15.70 6.66
C THR A 39 -3.65 17.08 7.29
N ALA A 40 -2.43 17.44 7.68
CA ALA A 40 -2.13 18.75 8.22
C ALA A 40 -2.40 19.87 7.19
N ILE A 41 -1.97 19.68 5.94
CA ILE A 41 -2.23 20.63 4.84
C ILE A 41 -3.74 20.77 4.59
N GLN A 42 -4.46 19.65 4.53
CA GLN A 42 -5.91 19.62 4.32
C GLN A 42 -6.65 20.37 5.44
N PHE A 43 -6.23 20.17 6.69
CA PHE A 43 -6.80 20.83 7.84
C PHE A 43 -6.57 22.34 7.80
N ILE A 44 -5.34 22.79 7.52
CA ILE A 44 -5.03 24.22 7.35
C ILE A 44 -5.87 24.83 6.23
N PHE A 45 -5.99 24.15 5.09
CA PHE A 45 -6.79 24.64 3.97
C PHE A 45 -8.27 24.77 4.34
N ALA A 46 -8.82 23.78 5.06
CA ALA A 46 -10.20 23.82 5.53
C ALA A 46 -10.44 24.97 6.53
N LEU A 47 -9.48 25.26 7.42
CA LEU A 47 -9.56 26.40 8.34
C LEU A 47 -9.58 27.75 7.60
N LEU A 48 -8.79 27.88 6.53
CA LEU A 48 -8.67 29.15 5.79
C LEU A 48 -9.80 29.38 4.79
N THR A 49 -10.31 28.32 4.15
CA THR A 49 -11.28 28.44 3.04
C THR A 49 -12.69 27.99 3.40
N GLY A 50 -12.89 27.36 4.56
CA GLY A 50 -14.17 26.79 4.99
C GLY A 50 -14.53 25.47 4.28
N HIS A 51 -13.75 25.03 3.28
CA HIS A 51 -14.02 23.80 2.54
C HIS A 51 -12.73 22.99 2.29
N PRO A 52 -12.84 21.65 2.14
CA PRO A 52 -11.72 20.82 1.74
C PRO A 52 -11.13 21.20 0.38
N ASN A 53 -9.81 21.06 0.20
CA ASN A 53 -9.18 21.12 -1.11
C ASN A 53 -9.48 19.84 -1.93
N GLN A 54 -10.16 19.99 -3.07
CA GLN A 54 -10.61 18.85 -3.87
C GLN A 54 -9.49 18.11 -4.59
N ASN A 55 -8.41 18.80 -4.97
CA ASN A 55 -7.25 18.16 -5.58
C ASN A 55 -6.52 17.28 -4.58
N LEU A 56 -6.39 17.76 -3.34
CA LEU A 56 -5.77 17.01 -2.25
C LEU A 56 -6.61 15.78 -1.86
N LEU A 57 -7.94 15.89 -1.86
CA LEU A 57 -8.84 14.74 -1.69
C LEU A 57 -8.73 13.69 -2.80
N ASN A 58 -8.60 14.12 -4.05
CA ASN A 58 -8.41 13.19 -5.17
C ASN A 58 -7.08 12.45 -5.06
N PHE A 59 -6.02 13.14 -4.64
CA PHE A 59 -4.71 12.53 -4.41
C PHE A 59 -4.74 11.52 -3.24
N THR A 60 -5.30 11.90 -2.09
CA THR A 60 -5.39 11.01 -0.92
C THR A 60 -6.25 9.79 -1.21
N ARG A 61 -7.31 9.90 -2.02
CA ARG A 61 -8.11 8.73 -2.46
C ARG A 61 -7.25 7.71 -3.20
N GLY A 62 -6.40 8.15 -4.13
CA GLY A 62 -5.45 7.27 -4.83
C GLY A 62 -4.43 6.65 -3.89
N LEU A 63 -3.86 7.45 -2.98
CA LEU A 63 -2.91 6.97 -1.97
C LEU A 63 -3.53 5.94 -1.03
N ASN A 64 -4.76 6.15 -0.58
CA ASN A 64 -5.48 5.22 0.28
C ASN A 64 -5.75 3.88 -0.43
N ASN A 65 -6.20 3.90 -1.69
CA ASN A 65 -6.39 2.69 -2.48
C ASN A 65 -5.07 1.93 -2.68
N PHE A 66 -3.96 2.64 -2.91
CA PHE A 66 -2.65 2.04 -3.01
C PHE A 66 -2.22 1.35 -1.70
N CYS A 67 -2.37 2.03 -0.55
CA CYS A 67 -2.11 1.43 0.77
C CYS A 67 -2.99 0.20 1.03
N TYR A 68 -4.27 0.24 0.63
CA TYR A 68 -5.19 -0.88 0.75
C TYR A 68 -4.68 -2.11 -0.03
N HIS A 69 -4.33 -1.96 -1.31
CA HIS A 69 -3.81 -3.09 -2.09
C HIS A 69 -2.50 -3.65 -1.54
N ILE A 70 -1.63 -2.78 -1.02
CA ILE A 70 -0.44 -3.25 -0.30
C ILE A 70 -0.82 -4.10 0.91
N LEU A 71 -1.74 -3.62 1.75
CA LEU A 71 -2.19 -4.35 2.93
C LEU A 71 -2.77 -5.71 2.54
N GLN A 72 -3.60 -5.78 1.50
CA GLN A 72 -4.13 -7.03 0.97
C GLN A 72 -3.02 -8.01 0.57
N TYR A 73 -1.96 -7.53 -0.09
CA TYR A 73 -0.83 -8.37 -0.50
C TYR A 73 0.01 -8.88 0.69
N VAL A 74 0.39 -7.99 1.61
CA VAL A 74 1.29 -8.32 2.73
C VAL A 74 0.61 -9.13 3.83
N THR A 75 -0.72 -9.04 3.94
CA THR A 75 -1.53 -9.83 4.89
C THR A 75 -2.08 -11.13 4.28
N TYR A 76 -1.62 -11.50 3.08
CA TYR A 76 -2.02 -12.73 2.39
C TYR A 76 -3.49 -12.81 1.95
N ASN A 77 -4.21 -11.68 1.91
CA ASN A 77 -5.58 -11.62 1.36
C ASN A 77 -5.62 -11.72 -0.17
N THR A 78 -4.51 -11.40 -0.86
CA THR A 78 -4.36 -11.61 -2.31
C THR A 78 -2.95 -12.08 -2.68
N ASN A 79 -2.81 -12.66 -3.87
CA ASN A 79 -1.53 -12.95 -4.51
C ASN A 79 -1.15 -11.90 -5.56
N ASP A 80 -2.06 -10.98 -5.90
CA ASP A 80 -1.82 -9.92 -6.86
C ASP A 80 -0.87 -8.89 -6.29
N LYS A 81 0.21 -8.61 -7.02
CA LYS A 81 1.19 -7.59 -6.64
C LYS A 81 0.61 -6.20 -6.94
N PRO A 82 0.63 -5.26 -5.98
CA PRO A 82 0.15 -3.90 -6.22
C PRO A 82 1.07 -3.15 -7.19
N PHE A 83 0.72 -1.91 -7.52
CA PHE A 83 1.54 -1.01 -8.35
C PHE A 83 3.04 -1.06 -7.92
N PRO A 84 4.00 -1.06 -8.87
CA PRO A 84 3.87 -0.85 -10.31
C PRO A 84 3.48 -2.07 -11.15
N PHE A 85 3.20 -3.21 -10.52
CA PHE A 85 2.87 -4.45 -11.23
C PHE A 85 1.38 -4.59 -11.56
N SER A 86 0.54 -3.77 -10.92
CA SER A 86 -0.87 -3.58 -11.22
C SER A 86 -1.17 -2.10 -11.48
N ASN A 87 -2.37 -1.81 -11.98
CA ASN A 87 -2.82 -0.44 -12.16
C ASN A 87 -2.84 0.33 -10.83
N TRP A 88 -2.41 1.60 -10.88
CA TRP A 88 -2.46 2.53 -9.75
C TRP A 88 -3.90 2.84 -9.31
N THR A 89 -4.82 2.82 -10.28
CA THR A 89 -6.25 3.03 -10.09
C THR A 89 -7.01 1.76 -10.45
N SER A 90 -6.94 0.73 -9.62
CA SER A 90 -8.09 -0.18 -9.52
C SER A 90 -9.19 0.63 -8.86
N GLN A 91 -9.97 1.34 -9.67
CA GLN A 91 -11.29 1.80 -9.23
C GLN A 91 -12.11 0.53 -9.06
N GLU A 92 -12.41 0.15 -7.82
CA GLU A 92 -13.63 -0.63 -7.56
C GLU A 92 -14.85 0.27 -7.78
#